data_AF-A0A2P6G212-F1
#
_entry.id   AF-A0A2P6G212-F1
#
_cell.length_a   1.000
_cell.length_b   1.000
_cell.length_c   1.000
_cell.angle_alpha   90.00
_cell.angle_beta   90.00
_cell.angle_gamma   90.00
#
_symmetry.space_group_name_H-M   'P 1'
#
loop_
_entity.id
_entity.type
_entity.pdbx_description
1 polymer ?
#
loop_
_entity_poly.entity_id
_entity_poly.type
_entity_poly.pdbx_seq_one_letter_code
_entity_poly.pdbx_strand_id
1 'polypeptide(L)'
;MTFGQSISTCFSNFANFQGRARRSKFWWLFLFSSVILFVIQVLLAFAPDGFPDSTAFAVTASSIIGIVLLIPFYAVDARRLHDTGKSGWLQLLVLIPCAGAIILYVLWAQGGSEVDNQYGAPPA
;
A
#
# COMPACT_ATOMS: atom_id res chain seq x y z
N MET A 1 5.28 16.39 5.86
CA MET A 1 4.52 15.90 4.69
C MET A 1 3.05 15.88 5.05
N THR A 2 2.23 16.70 4.39
CA THR A 2 0.78 16.71 4.56
C THR A 2 0.14 15.50 3.85
N PHE A 3 -1.05 15.10 4.31
CA PHE A 3 -1.80 13.95 3.80
C PHE A 3 -1.96 13.98 2.26
N GLY A 4 -2.45 15.09 1.70
CA GLY A 4 -2.66 15.23 0.26
C GLY A 4 -1.38 15.18 -0.58
N GLN A 5 -0.26 15.72 -0.08
CA GLN A 5 1.03 15.65 -0.78
C GLN A 5 1.55 14.22 -0.86
N SER A 6 1.30 13.41 0.17
CA SER A 6 1.73 12.01 0.22
C SER A 6 1.00 11.17 -0.82
N ILE A 7 -0.31 11.40 -0.99
CA ILE A 7 -1.15 10.71 -1.98
C ILE A 7 -0.72 11.09 -3.40
N SER A 8 -0.63 12.40 -3.70
CA SER A 8 -0.21 12.89 -5.02
C SER A 8 1.19 12.38 -5.42
N THR A 9 2.14 12.37 -4.49
CA THR A 9 3.51 11.89 -4.76
C THR A 9 3.56 10.39 -5.06
N CYS A 10 2.65 9.60 -4.50
CA CYS A 10 2.58 8.17 -4.75
C CYS A 10 1.93 7.84 -6.09
N PHE A 11 0.88 8.59 -6.47
CA PHE A 11 0.32 8.50 -7.81
C PHE A 11 1.25 9.05 -8.90
N SER A 12 2.12 10.03 -8.60
CA SER A 12 3.14 10.48 -9.55
C SER A 12 4.33 9.52 -9.70
N ASN A 13 4.57 8.66 -8.70
CA ASN A 13 5.60 7.60 -8.72
C ASN A 13 4.96 6.20 -8.72
N PHE A 14 3.88 6.05 -9.50
CA PHE A 14 2.99 4.90 -9.47
C PHE A 14 3.67 3.56 -9.83
N ALA A 15 4.68 3.58 -10.70
CA ALA A 15 5.40 2.39 -11.15
C ALA A 15 6.91 2.44 -10.83
N ASN A 16 7.33 3.32 -9.91
CA ASN A 16 8.74 3.41 -9.56
C ASN A 16 9.06 2.50 -8.37
N PHE A 17 9.71 1.36 -8.67
CA PHE A 17 10.17 0.38 -7.69
C PHE A 17 11.57 0.72 -7.13
N GLN A 18 12.24 1.72 -7.70
CA GLN A 18 13.59 2.10 -7.30
C GLN A 18 13.59 3.15 -6.18
N GLY A 19 14.63 3.10 -5.35
CA GLY A 19 14.81 4.03 -4.23
C GLY A 19 14.15 3.56 -2.94
N ARG A 20 13.95 4.52 -2.03
CA ARG A 20 13.56 4.28 -0.63
C ARG A 20 12.33 5.09 -0.24
N ALA A 21 11.45 4.50 0.57
CA ALA A 21 10.23 5.14 1.06
C ALA A 21 10.27 5.38 2.57
N ARG A 22 10.05 6.64 2.97
CA ARG A 22 9.94 7.03 4.38
C ARG A 22 8.71 6.39 5.03
N ARG A 23 8.85 5.97 6.29
CA ARG A 23 7.78 5.39 7.14
C ARG A 23 6.45 6.15 7.04
N SER A 24 6.49 7.47 7.18
CA SER A 24 5.27 8.30 7.19
C SER A 24 4.52 8.23 5.86
N LYS A 25 5.21 8.22 4.71
CA LYS A 25 4.58 8.10 3.38
C LYS A 25 3.86 6.76 3.24
N PHE A 26 4.49 5.67 3.67
CA PHE A 26 3.91 4.34 3.66
C PHE A 26 2.64 4.26 4.52
N TRP A 27 2.71 4.68 5.78
CA TRP A 27 1.57 4.61 6.69
C TRP A 27 0.40 5.52 6.29
N TRP A 28 0.67 6.69 5.67
CA TRP A 28 -0.39 7.53 5.13
C TRP A 28 -1.13 6.88 3.96
N LEU A 29 -0.42 6.20 3.05
CA LEU A 29 -1.06 5.44 1.98
C LEU A 29 -1.84 4.24 2.51
N PHE A 30 -1.28 3.52 3.48
CA PHE A 30 -1.94 2.39 4.12
C PHE A 30 -3.26 2.83 4.79
N LEU A 31 -3.21 3.94 5.54
CA LEU A 31 -4.39 4.50 6.19
C LEU A 31 -5.42 5.01 5.19
N PHE A 32 -5.00 5.73 4.14
CA PHE A 32 -5.89 6.17 3.06
C PHE A 32 -6.61 5.00 2.39
N SER A 33 -5.86 3.96 2.02
CA SER A 33 -6.41 2.76 1.38
C SER A 33 -7.37 2.02 2.32
N SER A 34 -7.02 1.90 3.61
CA SER A 34 -7.86 1.25 4.62
C SER A 34 -9.17 2.02 4.85
N VAL A 35 -9.13 3.34 4.92
CA VAL A 35 -10.33 4.19 5.08
C VAL A 35 -11.24 4.09 3.87
N ILE A 36 -10.69 4.14 2.64
CA ILE A 36 -11.49 3.99 1.43
C ILE A 36 -12.19 2.63 1.41
N LEU A 37 -11.45 1.54 1.66
CA LEU A 37 -12.01 0.19 1.68
C LEU A 37 -13.08 0.07 2.77
N PHE A 38 -12.84 0.62 3.96
CA PHE A 38 -13.82 0.63 5.04
C PHE A 38 -15.11 1.36 4.65
N VAL A 39 -15.00 2.56 4.07
CA VAL A 39 -16.16 3.34 3.61
C VAL A 39 -16.93 2.59 2.53
N ILE A 40 -16.25 1.96 1.56
CA ILE A 40 -16.89 1.15 0.53
C ILE A 40 -17.67 0.00 1.17
N GLN A 41 -17.07 -0.76 2.08
CA GLN A 41 -17.72 -1.88 2.76
C GLN A 41 -18.95 -1.45 3.57
N VAL A 42 -18.85 -0.31 4.27
CA VAL A 42 -19.99 0.27 5.00
C VAL A 42 -21.12 0.64 4.05
N LEU A 43 -20.83 1.36 2.96
CA LEU A 43 -21.84 1.76 1.98
C LEU A 43 -22.55 0.55 1.34
N LEU A 44 -21.82 -0.53 1.08
CA LEU A 44 -22.39 -1.77 0.56
C LEU A 44 -23.26 -2.50 1.58
N ALA A 45 -22.87 -2.49 2.86
CA ALA A 45 -23.64 -3.13 3.94
C ALA A 45 -25.00 -2.44 4.20
N PHE A 46 -25.12 -1.16 3.86
CA PHE A 46 -26.36 -0.37 4.01
C PHE A 46 -27.10 -0.12 2.69
N ALA A 47 -26.71 -0.79 1.60
CA ALA A 47 -27.35 -0.61 0.30
C ALA A 47 -28.78 -1.21 0.31
N PRO A 48 -29.81 -0.48 -0.17
CA PRO A 48 -31.18 -1.00 -0.25
C PRO A 48 -31.31 -2.19 -1.22
N ASP A 49 -32.22 -3.11 -0.93
CA ASP A 49 -32.48 -4.37 -1.68
C ASP A 49 -32.92 -4.21 -3.16
N GLY A 50 -32.94 -2.98 -3.69
CA GLY A 50 -33.32 -2.64 -5.07
C GLY A 50 -32.16 -2.13 -5.95
N PHE A 51 -30.93 -2.09 -5.44
CA PHE A 51 -29.77 -1.80 -6.30
C PHE A 51 -29.52 -2.98 -7.25
N PRO A 52 -29.37 -2.75 -8.57
CA PRO A 52 -29.12 -3.81 -9.54
C PRO A 52 -27.79 -4.49 -9.21
N ASP A 53 -27.83 -5.78 -8.84
CA ASP A 53 -26.70 -6.57 -8.35
C ASP A 53 -25.59 -5.70 -7.74
N SER A 54 -25.93 -4.99 -6.65
CA SER A 54 -24.99 -4.13 -5.91
C SER A 54 -23.68 -4.86 -5.65
N THR A 55 -23.76 -6.16 -5.44
CA THR A 55 -22.66 -7.10 -5.34
C THR A 55 -21.83 -7.22 -6.62
N ALA A 56 -22.41 -7.43 -7.80
CA ALA A 56 -21.66 -7.58 -9.04
C ALA A 56 -20.99 -6.26 -9.50
N PHE A 57 -21.70 -5.13 -9.40
CA PHE A 57 -21.12 -3.82 -9.70
C PHE A 57 -20.01 -3.46 -8.70
N ALA A 58 -20.24 -3.67 -7.40
CA ALA A 58 -19.23 -3.43 -6.39
C ALA A 58 -18.02 -4.33 -6.53
N VAL A 59 -18.21 -5.62 -6.83
CA VAL A 59 -17.12 -6.57 -7.07
C VAL A 59 -16.32 -6.15 -8.30
N THR A 60 -16.98 -5.77 -9.40
CA THR A 60 -16.30 -5.37 -10.64
C THR A 60 -15.52 -4.05 -10.44
N ALA A 61 -16.16 -3.03 -9.86
CA ALA A 61 -15.51 -1.76 -9.57
C ALA A 61 -14.35 -1.92 -8.58
N SER A 62 -14.52 -2.71 -7.52
CA SER A 62 -13.46 -3.00 -6.54
C SER A 62 -12.31 -3.79 -7.15
N SER A 63 -12.58 -4.68 -8.10
CA SER A 63 -11.55 -5.44 -8.81
C SER A 63 -10.70 -4.55 -9.71
N ILE A 64 -11.33 -3.64 -10.46
CA ILE A 64 -10.63 -2.70 -11.33
C ILE A 64 -9.78 -1.73 -10.50
N ILE A 65 -10.38 -1.13 -9.46
CA ILE A 65 -9.67 -0.24 -8.53
C ILE A 65 -8.54 -1.01 -7.83
N GLY A 66 -8.80 -2.26 -7.44
CA GLY A 66 -7.81 -3.16 -6.85
C GLY A 66 -6.60 -3.33 -7.77
N ILE A 67 -6.79 -3.67 -9.05
CA ILE A 67 -5.70 -3.84 -10.01
C ILE A 67 -4.91 -2.54 -10.22
N VAL A 68 -5.60 -1.41 -10.33
CA VAL A 68 -4.94 -0.10 -10.48
C VAL A 68 -4.14 0.23 -9.22
N LEU A 69 -4.66 0.02 -8.02
CA LEU A 69 -3.96 0.31 -6.77
C LEU A 69 -2.90 -0.75 -6.41
N LEU A 70 -2.96 -1.94 -7.01
CA LEU A 70 -2.03 -3.03 -6.74
C LEU A 70 -0.59 -2.65 -7.10
N ILE A 71 -0.40 -2.03 -8.26
CA ILE A 71 0.92 -1.61 -8.75
C ILE A 71 1.60 -0.61 -7.80
N PRO A 72 0.98 0.54 -7.43
CA PRO A 72 1.60 1.49 -6.53
C PRO A 72 1.76 0.94 -5.12
N PHE A 73 0.87 0.04 -4.67
CA PHE A 73 1.01 -0.59 -3.36
C PHE A 73 2.28 -1.44 -3.30
N TYR A 74 2.48 -2.34 -4.26
CA TYR A 74 3.70 -3.15 -4.35
C TYR A 74 4.95 -2.29 -4.64
N ALA A 75 4.83 -1.20 -5.40
CA ALA A 75 5.95 -0.29 -5.65
C ALA A 75 6.39 0.45 -4.38
N VAL A 76 5.46 0.84 -3.51
CA VAL A 76 5.79 1.48 -2.22
C VAL A 76 6.29 0.45 -1.22
N ASP A 77 5.71 -0.75 -1.19
CA ASP A 77 6.16 -1.86 -0.34
C ASP A 77 7.61 -2.25 -0.64
N ALA A 78 7.96 -2.42 -1.91
CA ALA A 78 9.33 -2.71 -2.32
C ALA A 78 10.29 -1.62 -1.83
N ARG A 79 9.96 -0.33 -2.04
CA ARG A 79 10.76 0.81 -1.56
C ARG A 79 10.84 0.90 -0.04
N ARG A 80 9.82 0.41 0.68
CA ARG A 80 9.81 0.34 2.14
C ARG A 80 10.75 -0.76 2.64
N LEU A 81 10.74 -1.92 1.99
CA LEU A 81 11.69 -3.01 2.27
C LEU A 81 13.13 -2.58 1.96
N HIS A 82 13.33 -1.88 0.85
CA HIS A 82 14.62 -1.27 0.47
C HIS A 82 15.12 -0.29 1.52
N ASP A 83 14.24 0.45 2.19
CA ASP A 83 14.63 1.39 3.25
C ASP A 83 15.27 0.67 4.46
N THR A 84 14.91 -0.58 4.71
CA THR A 84 15.53 -1.45 5.74
C THR A 84 16.75 -2.23 5.20
N GLY A 85 17.18 -1.98 3.97
CA GLY A 85 18.26 -2.70 3.29
C GLY A 85 17.88 -4.10 2.79
N LYS A 86 16.60 -4.47 2.89
CA LYS A 86 16.08 -5.78 2.48
C LYS A 86 15.61 -5.78 1.03
N SER A 87 15.54 -6.95 0.43
CA SER A 87 15.02 -7.12 -0.93
C SER A 87 13.51 -6.86 -1.00
N GLY A 88 13.07 -6.13 -2.02
CA GLY A 88 11.64 -5.92 -2.31
C GLY A 88 10.87 -7.22 -2.54
N TRP A 89 11.55 -8.31 -2.91
CA TRP A 89 10.94 -9.63 -3.06
C TRP A 89 10.38 -10.22 -1.77
N LEU A 90 10.77 -9.70 -0.60
CA LEU A 90 10.17 -10.14 0.68
C LEU A 90 8.66 -9.84 0.75
N GLN A 91 8.12 -8.97 -0.11
CA GLN A 91 6.68 -8.75 -0.22
C GLN A 91 5.91 -10.03 -0.58
N LEU A 92 6.54 -11.04 -1.21
CA LEU A 92 5.92 -12.34 -1.49
C LEU A 92 5.54 -13.12 -0.23
N LEU A 93 6.04 -12.73 0.95
CA LEU A 93 5.58 -13.28 2.22
C LEU A 93 4.07 -13.10 2.42
N VAL A 94 3.41 -12.16 1.72
CA VAL A 94 1.95 -12.01 1.73
C VAL A 94 1.21 -13.30 1.31
N LEU A 95 1.86 -14.17 0.52
CA LEU A 95 1.30 -15.48 0.11
C LEU A 95 1.25 -16.50 1.26
N ILE A 96 1.99 -16.27 2.35
CA ILE A 96 1.93 -17.09 3.55
C ILE A 96 0.88 -16.48 4.49
N PRO A 97 -0.31 -17.11 4.63
CA PRO A 97 -1.38 -16.55 5.44
C PRO A 97 -0.95 -16.40 6.90
N CYS A 98 -1.43 -15.33 7.53
CA CYS A 98 -1.14 -14.94 8.91
C CYS A 98 0.34 -14.64 9.21
N ALA A 99 1.23 -15.63 9.16
CA ALA A 99 2.63 -15.47 9.53
C ALA A 99 3.38 -14.48 8.63
N GLY A 100 3.20 -14.59 7.31
CA GLY A 100 3.86 -13.70 6.35
C GLY A 100 3.37 -12.26 6.44
N ALA A 101 2.06 -12.07 6.64
CA ALA A 101 1.49 -10.75 6.90
C ALA A 101 2.07 -10.11 8.17
N ILE A 102 2.16 -10.85 9.29
CA ILE A 102 2.75 -10.35 10.55
C ILE A 102 4.20 -9.93 10.33
N ILE A 103 5.00 -10.76 9.65
CA ILE A 103 6.41 -10.44 9.36
C ILE A 103 6.49 -9.15 8.53
N LEU A 104 5.67 -8.99 7.50
CA LEU A 104 5.64 -7.78 6.68
C LEU A 104 5.27 -6.54 7.50
N TYR A 105 4.26 -6.62 8.36
CA TYR A 105 3.91 -5.50 9.25
C TYR A 105 5.08 -5.09 10.15
N VAL A 106 5.79 -6.07 10.71
CA VAL A 106 6.99 -5.81 11.53
C VAL A 106 8.07 -5.14 10.68
N LEU A 107 8.34 -5.64 9.48
CA LEU A 107 9.33 -5.05 8.57
C LEU A 107 8.97 -3.63 8.14
N TRP A 108 7.69 -3.36 7.87
CA TRP A 108 7.21 -2.01 7.54
C TRP A 108 7.32 -1.06 8.73
N ALA A 109 7.16 -1.56 9.96
CA ALA A 109 7.32 -0.78 11.19
C ALA A 109 8.79 -0.51 11.57
N GLN A 110 9.77 -1.27 11.06
CA GLN A 110 11.21 -1.15 11.40
C GLN A 110 11.87 0.17 10.98
N GLY A 111 12.97 0.53 11.64
CA GLY A 111 13.75 1.74 11.36
C GLY A 111 14.28 1.72 9.93
N GLY A 112 14.17 2.85 9.22
CA GLY A 112 14.93 3.00 7.99
C GLY A 112 16.43 3.12 8.26
N SER A 113 17.24 2.69 7.30
CA SER A 113 18.66 3.05 7.14
C SER A 113 18.93 4.54 7.42
N GLU A 114 19.61 4.97 8.48
CA GLU A 114 20.11 6.36 8.53
C GLU A 114 21.35 6.56 7.64
N VAL A 115 21.95 5.46 7.20
CA VAL A 115 23.11 5.42 6.31
C VAL A 115 22.64 5.12 4.88
N ASP A 116 23.45 5.51 3.91
CA ASP A 116 23.33 5.06 2.52
C ASP A 116 23.31 3.53 2.48
N ASN A 117 22.36 2.97 1.73
CA ASN A 117 22.29 1.54 1.50
C ASN A 117 22.35 1.24 0.00
N GLN A 118 22.34 -0.04 -0.37
CA GLN A 118 22.41 -0.50 -1.76
C GLN A 118 21.28 0.05 -2.67
N TYR A 119 20.23 0.63 -2.09
CA TYR A 119 19.09 1.24 -2.78
C TYR A 119 19.10 2.77 -2.76
N GLY A 120 20.17 3.39 -2.23
CA GLY A 120 20.43 4.82 -2.27
C GLY A 120 20.42 5.52 -0.90
N ALA A 121 20.51 6.84 -0.96
CA ALA A 121 20.56 7.72 0.20
C ALA A 121 19.23 7.71 1.00
N PRO A 122 19.27 8.02 2.32
CA PRO A 122 18.08 8.10 3.16
C PRO A 122 17.01 9.01 2.53
N PRO A 123 15.73 8.61 2.59
CA PRO A 123 14.65 9.45 2.07
C PRO A 123 14.51 10.72 2.91
N ALA A 124 14.54 11.89 2.25
CA ALA A 124 14.33 13.21 2.87
C ALA A 124 12.97 13.34 3.61
#